data_AF-G5J326-F1
#
_entry.id   AF-G5J326-F1
#
_cell.length_a   1.000
_cell.length_b   1.000
_cell.length_c   1.000
_cell.angle_alpha   90.00
_cell.angle_beta   90.00
_cell.angle_gamma   90.00
#
_symmetry.space_group_name_H-M   'P 1'
#
loop_
_entity.id
_entity.type
_entity.pdbx_description
1 polymer ?
#
loop_
_entity_poly.entity_id
_entity_poly.type
_entity_poly.pdbx_seq_one_letter_code
_entity_poly.pdbx_strand_id
1 'polypeptide(L)'
;MNSWFKIKQLTDYPKHFLEQIENNPTIKELGNNPLLLTLLCLEFEDSGNFPSDRADLYARATNTLLRKWDNKRNIYRDQVYKELTPKRKEGLLSQIAFKTFDKKEYFFKQRTIESYIGEYICNLHTAPKEQTDLDIDSQAVLKSIEAQHGLLVERARGIYSFSHLIFQEYFTARKIASISNPKELETALIDLADHVFEKRWKEVFLLTATLLEPADRLLSLMKRNIDQFLANETRLQEYLVWVRDKSNSVEADQKIAAIREFYYSLHPSLDHDRNFSLYLDLYLSLYLSCDFSQDINLKLLDLSPDLNSAIKHCLDRKLREILQQLQQQLPDRDLDREIKKQWWKNNGATWKNELRQAMIKYRNIGHEWNFNQQQIELLKQYLTANKLLMECLNSECYVSREVREEIEDSLFLPFADLNYD
;
A
#
# COMPACT_ATOMS: atom_id res chain seq x y z
N MET A 1 -19.75 -8.86 -18.28
CA MET A 1 -19.11 -7.88 -19.18
C MET A 1 -19.67 -7.93 -20.61
N ASN A 2 -19.42 -8.98 -21.40
CA ASN A 2 -20.00 -9.10 -22.76
C ASN A 2 -21.53 -8.96 -22.79
N SER A 3 -22.24 -9.48 -21.79
CA SER A 3 -23.68 -9.31 -21.66
C SER A 3 -24.09 -7.86 -21.35
N TRP A 4 -23.30 -7.09 -20.60
CA TRP A 4 -23.61 -5.70 -20.22
C TRP A 4 -23.65 -4.78 -21.44
N PHE A 5 -22.58 -4.79 -22.24
CA PHE A 5 -22.45 -3.95 -23.43
C PHE A 5 -23.28 -4.47 -24.61
N LYS A 6 -23.51 -5.79 -24.73
CA LYS A 6 -24.45 -6.35 -25.73
C LYS A 6 -25.89 -5.93 -25.49
N ILE A 7 -26.36 -5.91 -24.24
CA ILE A 7 -27.72 -5.45 -23.88
C ILE A 7 -27.92 -3.97 -24.26
N LYS A 8 -26.82 -3.21 -24.34
CA LYS A 8 -26.82 -1.77 -24.61
C LYS A 8 -26.50 -1.39 -26.07
N GLN A 9 -26.31 -2.37 -26.96
CA GLN A 9 -25.95 -2.16 -28.38
C GLN A 9 -24.66 -1.36 -28.61
N LEU A 10 -23.69 -1.44 -27.68
CA LEU A 10 -22.37 -0.81 -27.83
C LEU A 10 -21.39 -1.83 -28.43
N THR A 11 -21.22 -1.80 -29.77
CA THR A 11 -20.51 -2.88 -30.51
C THR A 11 -18.99 -2.86 -30.36
N ASP A 12 -18.35 -1.70 -30.22
CA ASP A 12 -16.88 -1.57 -30.14
C ASP A 12 -16.34 -1.48 -28.69
N TYR A 13 -17.22 -1.18 -27.73
CA TYR A 13 -16.86 -0.97 -26.33
C TYR A 13 -16.31 -2.22 -25.61
N PRO A 14 -16.83 -3.45 -25.81
CA PRO A 14 -16.32 -4.63 -25.11
C PRO A 14 -14.85 -4.90 -25.42
N LYS A 15 -14.42 -4.65 -26.66
CA LYS A 15 -13.04 -4.89 -27.10
C LYS A 15 -12.10 -3.86 -26.51
N HIS A 16 -12.43 -2.57 -26.64
CA HIS A 16 -11.64 -1.48 -26.05
C HIS A 16 -11.57 -1.56 -24.51
N PHE A 17 -12.67 -1.95 -23.86
CA PHE A 17 -12.71 -2.17 -22.41
C PHE A 17 -11.70 -3.25 -21.99
N LEU A 18 -11.71 -4.40 -22.67
CA LEU A 18 -10.79 -5.51 -22.39
C LEU A 18 -9.34 -5.13 -22.66
N GLU A 19 -9.07 -4.45 -23.78
CA GLU A 19 -7.73 -3.95 -24.10
C GLU A 19 -7.20 -3.02 -22.99
N GLN A 20 -8.02 -2.11 -22.47
CA GLN A 20 -7.59 -1.22 -21.40
C GLN A 20 -7.43 -1.92 -20.05
N ILE A 21 -8.24 -2.93 -19.74
CA ILE A 21 -8.04 -3.76 -18.54
C ILE A 21 -6.74 -4.56 -18.64
N GLU A 22 -6.47 -5.18 -19.78
CA GLU A 22 -5.25 -5.99 -19.96
C GLU A 22 -3.98 -5.15 -19.89
N ASN A 23 -4.05 -3.92 -20.38
CA ASN A 23 -2.93 -2.97 -20.38
C ASN A 23 -2.77 -2.22 -19.04
N ASN A 24 -3.70 -2.37 -18.09
CA ASN A 24 -3.62 -1.71 -16.78
C ASN A 24 -3.78 -2.73 -15.63
N PRO A 25 -2.66 -3.24 -15.07
CA PRO A 25 -2.67 -4.23 -13.99
C PRO A 25 -3.49 -3.79 -12.77
N THR A 26 -3.46 -2.50 -12.44
CA THR A 26 -4.24 -1.92 -11.34
C THR A 26 -5.73 -2.05 -11.59
N ILE A 27 -6.21 -1.69 -12.78
CA ILE A 27 -7.63 -1.81 -13.13
C ILE A 27 -8.03 -3.28 -13.28
N LYS A 28 -7.12 -4.14 -13.75
CA LYS A 28 -7.33 -5.58 -13.82
C LYS A 28 -7.56 -6.21 -12.46
N GLU A 29 -6.78 -5.82 -11.45
CA GLU A 29 -7.01 -6.24 -10.07
C GLU A 29 -8.38 -5.79 -9.56
N LEU A 30 -8.77 -4.54 -9.84
CA LEU A 30 -10.11 -4.04 -9.52
C LEU A 30 -11.19 -4.89 -10.21
N GLY A 31 -11.00 -5.27 -11.48
CA GLY A 31 -11.94 -6.08 -12.26
C GLY A 31 -12.18 -7.50 -11.72
N ASN A 32 -11.30 -8.03 -10.86
CA ASN A 32 -11.51 -9.32 -10.19
C ASN A 32 -12.61 -9.28 -9.12
N ASN A 33 -13.04 -8.07 -8.71
CA ASN A 33 -14.17 -7.87 -7.83
C ASN A 33 -15.43 -7.53 -8.65
N PRO A 34 -16.51 -8.35 -8.60
CA PRO A 34 -17.70 -8.14 -9.42
C PRO A 34 -18.36 -6.75 -9.27
N LEU A 35 -18.22 -6.11 -8.11
CA LEU A 35 -18.73 -4.76 -7.89
C LEU A 35 -17.86 -3.72 -8.58
N LEU A 36 -16.54 -3.79 -8.41
CA LEU A 36 -15.61 -2.88 -9.07
C LEU A 36 -15.66 -3.06 -10.58
N LEU A 37 -15.86 -4.29 -11.07
CA LEU A 37 -16.15 -4.56 -12.47
C LEU A 37 -17.42 -3.82 -12.95
N THR A 38 -18.44 -3.73 -12.09
CA THR A 38 -19.66 -2.97 -12.39
C THR A 38 -19.37 -1.47 -12.41
N LEU A 39 -18.55 -0.94 -11.50
CA LEU A 39 -18.11 0.46 -11.52
C LEU A 39 -17.29 0.78 -12.76
N LEU A 40 -16.36 -0.10 -13.13
CA LEU A 40 -15.59 0.00 -14.37
C LEU A 40 -16.53 0.02 -15.58
N CYS A 41 -17.53 -0.87 -15.63
CA CYS A 41 -18.51 -0.88 -16.72
C CYS A 41 -19.34 0.42 -16.76
N LEU A 42 -19.74 0.96 -15.61
CA LEU A 42 -20.50 2.21 -15.51
C LEU A 42 -19.67 3.43 -15.93
N GLU A 43 -18.40 3.49 -15.52
CA GLU A 43 -17.47 4.55 -15.88
C GLU A 43 -17.17 4.50 -17.38
N PHE A 44 -16.81 3.32 -17.89
CA PHE A 44 -16.47 3.15 -19.30
C PHE A 44 -17.67 3.41 -20.22
N GLU A 45 -18.90 3.12 -19.78
CA GLU A 45 -20.13 3.52 -20.49
C GLU A 45 -20.27 5.05 -20.57
N ASP A 46 -19.80 5.80 -19.57
CA ASP A 46 -19.92 7.26 -19.50
C ASP A 46 -18.79 7.99 -20.24
N SER A 47 -17.53 7.58 -20.03
CA SER A 47 -16.33 8.30 -20.49
C SER A 47 -15.57 7.63 -21.63
N GLY A 48 -15.85 6.36 -21.93
CA GLY A 48 -15.21 5.60 -23.00
C GLY A 48 -13.75 5.18 -22.75
N ASN A 49 -13.16 5.59 -21.62
CA ASN A 49 -11.80 5.23 -21.20
C ASN A 49 -11.73 5.18 -19.67
N PHE A 50 -10.83 4.37 -19.11
CA PHE A 50 -10.60 4.45 -17.67
C PHE A 50 -9.70 5.62 -17.27
N PRO A 51 -9.92 6.24 -16.09
CA PRO A 51 -8.92 7.09 -15.47
C PRO A 51 -7.59 6.35 -15.27
N SER A 52 -6.49 7.10 -15.31
CA SER A 52 -5.17 6.60 -14.90
C SER A 52 -5.08 6.38 -13.38
N ASP A 53 -5.84 7.14 -12.59
CA ASP A 53 -5.84 7.11 -11.12
C ASP A 53 -7.05 6.38 -10.50
N ARG A 54 -6.81 5.65 -9.41
CA ARG A 54 -7.84 4.91 -8.66
C ARG A 54 -8.81 5.85 -7.93
N ALA A 55 -8.31 6.95 -7.35
CA ALA A 55 -9.19 7.88 -6.64
C ALA A 55 -10.13 8.61 -7.60
N ASP A 56 -9.63 8.97 -8.78
CA ASP A 56 -10.45 9.51 -9.86
C ASP A 56 -11.50 8.47 -10.35
N LEU A 57 -11.11 7.19 -10.53
CA LEU A 57 -12.08 6.12 -10.82
C LEU A 57 -13.23 6.10 -9.80
N TYR A 58 -12.89 6.09 -8.52
CA TYR A 58 -13.89 6.06 -7.45
C TYR A 58 -14.71 7.34 -7.41
N ALA A 59 -14.12 8.52 -7.64
CA ALA A 59 -14.81 9.79 -7.69
C ALA A 59 -15.84 9.83 -8.82
N ARG A 60 -15.46 9.45 -10.03
CA ARG A 60 -16.37 9.45 -11.17
C ARG A 60 -17.47 8.40 -11.03
N ALA A 61 -17.12 7.19 -10.58
CA ALA A 61 -18.09 6.11 -10.37
C ALA A 61 -19.10 6.47 -9.27
N THR A 62 -18.65 7.02 -8.13
CA THR A 62 -19.55 7.47 -7.06
C THR A 62 -20.41 8.65 -7.49
N ASN A 63 -19.85 9.67 -8.17
CA ASN A 63 -20.62 10.78 -8.72
C ASN A 63 -21.67 10.29 -9.72
N THR A 64 -21.33 9.32 -10.56
CA THR A 64 -22.25 8.67 -11.49
C THR A 64 -23.40 7.98 -10.77
N LEU A 65 -23.12 7.23 -9.70
CA LEU A 65 -24.15 6.59 -8.86
C LEU A 65 -25.06 7.63 -8.18
N LEU A 66 -24.49 8.73 -7.70
CA LEU A 66 -25.23 9.82 -7.06
C LEU A 66 -26.10 10.63 -8.05
N ARG A 67 -25.73 10.69 -9.34
CA ARG A 67 -26.45 11.43 -10.39
C ARG A 67 -27.44 10.59 -11.20
N LYS A 68 -27.05 9.40 -11.69
CA LYS A 68 -27.85 8.62 -12.66
C LYS A 68 -29.16 8.09 -12.06
N TRP A 69 -29.29 8.02 -10.74
CA TRP A 69 -30.49 7.47 -10.10
C TRP A 69 -31.62 8.49 -9.88
N ASP A 70 -31.33 9.79 -9.82
CA ASP A 70 -32.35 10.84 -9.61
C ASP A 70 -33.43 10.86 -10.72
N ASN A 71 -33.15 10.28 -11.90
CA ASN A 71 -34.04 10.35 -13.06
C ASN A 71 -35.00 9.15 -13.24
N LYS A 72 -34.85 8.04 -12.51
CA LYS A 72 -35.50 6.76 -12.91
C LYS A 72 -36.55 6.17 -11.98
N ARG A 73 -36.70 6.65 -10.75
CA ARG A 73 -37.68 6.07 -9.81
C ARG A 73 -38.38 7.14 -8.99
N ASN A 74 -39.64 7.39 -9.30
CA ASN A 74 -40.57 8.28 -8.58
C ASN A 74 -40.97 7.68 -7.21
N ILE A 75 -40.00 7.37 -6.35
CA ILE A 75 -40.26 6.81 -5.01
C ILE A 75 -40.49 7.99 -4.05
N TYR A 76 -41.77 8.30 -3.82
CA TYR A 76 -42.29 9.28 -2.85
C TYR A 76 -42.06 8.81 -1.41
N ARG A 77 -40.84 8.94 -0.86
CA ARG A 77 -40.64 8.64 0.58
C ARG A 77 -39.85 9.67 1.39
N ASP A 78 -39.08 10.57 0.78
CA ASP A 78 -38.45 11.69 1.49
C ASP A 78 -38.09 12.84 0.51
N GLN A 79 -38.49 14.08 0.82
CA GLN A 79 -38.13 15.27 0.03
C GLN A 79 -36.73 15.80 0.38
N VAL A 80 -36.32 15.69 1.64
CA VAL A 80 -35.08 16.27 2.17
C VAL A 80 -33.85 15.66 1.51
N TYR A 81 -33.76 14.33 1.46
CA TYR A 81 -32.62 13.66 0.82
C TYR A 81 -32.59 13.90 -0.70
N LYS A 82 -33.76 14.01 -1.34
CA LYS A 82 -33.89 14.26 -2.78
C LYS A 82 -33.42 15.67 -3.16
N GLU A 83 -33.60 16.64 -2.28
CA GLU A 83 -33.16 18.02 -2.47
C GLU A 83 -31.66 18.23 -2.21
N LEU A 84 -30.98 17.26 -1.60
CA LEU A 84 -29.52 17.33 -1.45
C LEU A 84 -28.85 17.26 -2.82
N THR A 85 -27.96 18.22 -3.08
CA THR A 85 -27.08 18.17 -4.24
C THR A 85 -26.17 16.93 -4.16
N PRO A 86 -25.66 16.41 -5.30
CA PRO A 86 -24.72 15.29 -5.28
C PRO A 86 -23.53 15.49 -4.34
N LYS A 87 -23.01 16.73 -4.26
CA LYS A 87 -21.94 17.12 -3.32
C LYS A 87 -22.35 16.96 -1.85
N ARG A 88 -23.59 17.30 -1.48
CA ARG A 88 -24.12 17.10 -0.12
C ARG A 88 -24.38 15.62 0.18
N LYS A 89 -24.88 14.86 -0.80
CA LYS A 89 -25.03 13.40 -0.68
C LYS A 89 -23.68 12.72 -0.45
N GLU A 90 -22.65 13.11 -1.21
CA GLU A 90 -21.27 12.67 -1.01
C GLU A 90 -20.73 13.06 0.38
N GLY A 91 -20.94 14.30 0.81
CA GLY A 91 -20.51 14.77 2.13
C GLY A 91 -21.14 13.99 3.29
N LEU A 92 -22.43 13.64 3.17
CA LEU A 92 -23.12 12.79 4.15
C LEU A 92 -22.50 11.39 4.22
N LEU A 93 -22.29 10.75 3.07
CA LEU A 93 -21.66 9.42 3.01
C LEU A 93 -20.22 9.44 3.52
N SER A 94 -19.48 10.52 3.23
CA SER A 94 -18.13 10.78 3.73
C SER A 94 -18.10 10.90 5.26
N GLN A 95 -19.05 11.60 5.86
CA GLN A 95 -19.17 11.67 7.31
C GLN A 95 -19.47 10.31 7.94
N ILE A 96 -20.41 9.54 7.37
CA ILE A 96 -20.75 8.20 7.88
C ILE A 96 -19.53 7.28 7.76
N ALA A 97 -18.86 7.28 6.60
CA ALA A 97 -17.67 6.48 6.35
C ALA A 97 -16.56 6.78 7.35
N PHE A 98 -16.18 8.05 7.50
CA PHE A 98 -15.12 8.46 8.42
C PHE A 98 -15.41 8.03 9.86
N LYS A 99 -16.61 8.34 10.39
CA LYS A 99 -16.97 8.01 11.78
C LYS A 99 -17.05 6.50 12.06
N THR A 100 -17.54 5.72 11.09
CA THR A 100 -17.66 4.25 11.24
C THR A 100 -16.33 3.56 10.99
N PHE A 101 -15.56 4.04 10.02
CA PHE A 101 -14.24 3.52 9.71
C PHE A 101 -13.36 3.69 10.93
N ASP A 102 -13.17 4.91 11.45
CA ASP A 102 -12.36 5.21 12.64
C ASP A 102 -12.61 4.23 13.80
N LYS A 103 -13.88 3.95 14.10
CA LYS A 103 -14.32 3.01 15.15
C LYS A 103 -14.16 1.52 14.86
N LYS A 104 -13.57 1.16 13.71
CA LYS A 104 -13.42 -0.23 13.23
C LYS A 104 -14.76 -0.94 12.98
N GLU A 105 -15.80 -0.17 12.62
CA GLU A 105 -17.14 -0.67 12.34
C GLU A 105 -17.39 -0.85 10.84
N TYR A 106 -17.47 -2.11 10.37
CA TYR A 106 -17.93 -2.45 9.01
C TYR A 106 -19.43 -2.71 8.93
N PHE A 107 -20.03 -3.06 10.07
CA PHE A 107 -21.46 -3.24 10.25
C PHE A 107 -21.92 -2.33 11.37
N PHE A 108 -22.91 -1.49 11.11
CA PHE A 108 -23.36 -0.46 12.03
C PHE A 108 -24.87 -0.55 12.27
N LYS A 109 -25.28 -0.24 13.50
CA LYS A 109 -26.68 -0.24 13.90
C LYS A 109 -27.42 0.92 13.24
N GLN A 110 -28.66 0.70 12.84
CA GLN A 110 -29.54 1.70 12.24
C GLN A 110 -29.54 3.04 13.01
N ARG A 111 -29.74 2.98 14.34
CA ARG A 111 -29.74 4.17 15.21
C ARG A 111 -28.46 4.99 15.15
N THR A 112 -27.31 4.35 14.96
CA THR A 112 -26.01 5.03 14.85
C THR A 112 -25.95 5.87 13.57
N ILE A 113 -26.41 5.32 12.45
CA ILE A 113 -26.42 6.01 11.16
C ILE A 113 -27.44 7.13 11.17
N GLU A 114 -28.64 6.86 11.70
CA GLU A 114 -29.70 7.88 11.83
C GLU A 114 -29.20 9.08 12.63
N SER A 115 -28.45 8.84 13.72
CA SER A 115 -27.79 9.92 14.47
C SER A 115 -26.79 10.71 13.61
N TYR A 116 -25.96 10.04 12.80
CA TYR A 116 -25.00 10.71 11.92
C TYR A 116 -25.67 11.48 10.78
N ILE A 117 -26.79 10.97 10.26
CA ILE A 117 -27.62 11.65 9.27
C ILE A 117 -28.23 12.91 9.86
N GLY A 118 -28.89 12.80 11.01
CA GLY A 118 -29.50 13.93 11.70
C GLY A 118 -28.48 15.02 12.00
N GLU A 119 -27.32 14.65 12.55
CA GLU A 119 -26.22 15.59 12.81
C GLU A 119 -25.74 16.31 11.54
N TYR A 120 -25.55 15.59 10.43
CA TYR A 120 -25.10 16.19 9.17
C TYR A 120 -26.13 17.18 8.61
N ILE A 121 -27.41 16.80 8.58
CA ILE A 121 -28.48 17.63 8.02
C ILE A 121 -28.68 18.88 8.90
N CYS A 122 -28.70 18.74 10.22
CA CYS A 122 -28.77 19.88 11.14
C CYS A 122 -27.65 20.91 10.87
N ASN A 123 -26.44 20.44 10.57
CA ASN A 123 -25.28 21.31 10.30
C ASN A 123 -25.29 21.95 8.90
N LEU A 124 -26.14 21.49 7.96
CA LEU A 124 -26.29 22.10 6.63
C LEU A 124 -27.19 23.35 6.64
N HIS A 125 -28.10 23.47 7.61
CA HIS A 125 -29.08 24.55 7.66
C HIS A 125 -28.46 25.84 8.24
N THR A 126 -27.93 26.71 7.37
CA THR A 126 -27.54 28.09 7.72
C THR A 126 -28.75 29.05 7.66
N ALA A 127 -29.87 28.71 8.30
CA ALA A 127 -31.09 29.54 8.36
C ALA A 127 -31.62 29.67 9.81
N PRO A 128 -32.35 30.74 10.16
CA PRO A 128 -32.62 31.16 11.53
C PRO A 128 -33.38 30.09 12.34
N LYS A 129 -33.11 30.06 13.65
CA LYS A 129 -33.64 29.13 14.68
C LYS A 129 -35.18 29.07 14.84
N GLU A 130 -35.98 29.57 13.89
CA GLU A 130 -37.44 29.64 14.00
C GLU A 130 -38.17 28.56 13.18
N GLN A 131 -37.45 27.58 12.62
CA GLN A 131 -38.01 26.37 11.98
C GLN A 131 -37.36 25.09 12.49
N THR A 132 -36.96 25.07 13.77
CA THR A 132 -36.31 23.92 14.43
C THR A 132 -37.26 22.77 14.80
N ASP A 133 -38.46 22.72 14.22
CA ASP A 133 -39.46 21.65 14.41
C ASP A 133 -39.62 20.76 13.16
N LEU A 134 -38.71 20.83 12.18
CA LEU A 134 -38.57 19.74 11.22
C LEU A 134 -37.91 18.57 11.96
N ASP A 135 -38.75 17.67 12.46
CA ASP A 135 -38.38 16.32 12.86
C ASP A 135 -37.74 15.67 11.62
N ILE A 136 -36.42 15.82 11.46
CA ILE A 136 -35.69 15.23 10.35
C ILE A 136 -35.84 13.72 10.54
N ASP A 137 -36.68 13.12 9.71
CA ASP A 137 -36.89 11.67 9.68
C ASP A 137 -35.62 11.02 9.11
N SER A 138 -34.61 10.92 9.96
CA SER A 138 -33.31 10.34 9.63
C SER A 138 -33.45 8.88 9.20
N GLN A 139 -34.52 8.21 9.63
CA GLN A 139 -34.88 6.87 9.18
C GLN A 139 -35.38 6.90 7.72
N ALA A 140 -36.23 7.86 7.33
CA ALA A 140 -36.66 8.05 5.94
C ALA A 140 -35.48 8.41 5.02
N VAL A 141 -34.55 9.26 5.48
CA VAL A 141 -33.32 9.57 4.74
C VAL A 141 -32.47 8.31 4.57
N LEU A 142 -32.26 7.53 5.63
CA LEU A 142 -31.50 6.27 5.57
C LEU A 142 -32.12 5.29 4.56
N LYS A 143 -33.45 5.13 4.60
CA LYS A 143 -34.18 4.29 3.63
C LYS A 143 -34.10 4.82 2.21
N SER A 144 -34.02 6.14 2.04
CA SER A 144 -33.75 6.75 0.74
C SER A 144 -32.33 6.44 0.26
N ILE A 145 -31.33 6.48 1.14
CA ILE A 145 -29.95 6.14 0.81
C ILE A 145 -29.81 4.68 0.36
N GLU A 146 -30.45 3.77 1.10
CA GLU A 146 -30.49 2.34 0.79
C GLU A 146 -31.12 2.09 -0.59
N ALA A 147 -32.23 2.75 -0.90
CA ALA A 147 -32.99 2.53 -2.12
C ALA A 147 -32.37 3.16 -3.39
N GLN A 148 -31.51 4.18 -3.24
CA GLN A 148 -31.06 5.01 -4.36
C GLN A 148 -29.72 4.59 -4.98
N HIS A 149 -28.71 4.22 -4.21
CA HIS A 149 -27.35 4.14 -4.78
C HIS A 149 -26.73 2.75 -4.73
N GLY A 150 -27.28 1.87 -3.87
CA GLY A 150 -26.60 0.63 -3.50
C GLY A 150 -25.24 0.85 -2.83
N LEU A 151 -24.95 2.07 -2.34
CA LEU A 151 -23.73 2.42 -1.61
C LEU A 151 -23.82 1.99 -0.14
N LEU A 152 -25.00 2.11 0.45
CA LEU A 152 -25.33 1.65 1.81
C LEU A 152 -26.41 0.58 1.71
N VAL A 153 -26.27 -0.53 2.42
CA VAL A 153 -27.20 -1.66 2.35
C VAL A 153 -27.53 -2.22 3.73
N GLU A 154 -28.78 -2.61 3.93
CA GLU A 154 -29.22 -3.37 5.12
C GLU A 154 -28.79 -4.84 4.94
N ARG A 155 -27.92 -5.33 5.83
CA ARG A 155 -27.36 -6.71 5.79
C ARG A 155 -28.18 -7.68 6.62
N ALA A 156 -28.74 -7.18 7.71
CA ALA A 156 -29.70 -7.85 8.58
C ALA A 156 -30.61 -6.78 9.18
N ARG A 157 -31.74 -7.19 9.78
CA ARG A 157 -32.72 -6.25 10.34
C ARG A 157 -32.04 -5.24 11.28
N GLY A 158 -32.06 -3.97 10.90
CA GLY A 158 -31.48 -2.85 11.66
C GLY A 158 -29.95 -2.79 11.66
N ILE A 159 -29.27 -3.55 10.80
CA ILE A 159 -27.81 -3.59 10.64
C ILE A 159 -27.45 -3.26 9.20
N TYR A 160 -26.66 -2.21 9.03
CA TYR A 160 -26.24 -1.72 7.72
C TYR A 160 -24.73 -1.82 7.56
N SER A 161 -24.29 -1.72 6.32
CA SER A 161 -22.88 -1.60 5.93
C SER A 161 -22.78 -0.76 4.66
N PHE A 162 -21.60 -0.23 4.35
CA PHE A 162 -21.32 0.06 2.95
C PHE A 162 -21.43 -1.23 2.12
N SER A 163 -21.90 -1.12 0.87
CA SER A 163 -22.03 -2.31 0.01
C SER A 163 -20.68 -3.00 -0.20
N HIS A 164 -19.59 -2.25 -0.10
CA HIS A 164 -18.23 -2.73 -0.14
C HIS A 164 -17.28 -1.83 0.65
N LEU A 165 -16.20 -2.42 1.17
CA LEU A 165 -15.20 -1.74 1.98
C LEU A 165 -14.56 -0.54 1.26
N ILE A 166 -14.28 -0.69 -0.04
CA ILE A 166 -13.70 0.37 -0.88
C ILE A 166 -14.50 1.68 -0.84
N PHE A 167 -15.84 1.61 -0.76
CA PHE A 167 -16.62 2.83 -0.61
C PHE A 167 -16.42 3.48 0.76
N GLN A 168 -16.33 2.68 1.82
CA GLN A 168 -16.03 3.20 3.15
C GLN A 168 -14.61 3.81 3.21
N GLU A 169 -13.63 3.18 2.56
CA GLU A 169 -12.25 3.71 2.47
C GLU A 169 -12.21 5.02 1.66
N TYR A 170 -12.84 5.03 0.47
CA TYR A 170 -12.91 6.21 -0.38
C TYR A 170 -13.62 7.39 0.28
N PHE A 171 -14.79 7.16 0.86
CA PHE A 171 -15.54 8.22 1.53
C PHE A 171 -14.85 8.69 2.82
N THR A 172 -14.08 7.84 3.50
CA THR A 172 -13.18 8.24 4.60
C THR A 172 -12.09 9.19 4.10
N ALA A 173 -11.38 8.83 3.03
CA ALA A 173 -10.35 9.67 2.43
C ALA A 173 -10.91 11.03 1.95
N ARG A 174 -12.08 10.99 1.28
CA ARG A 174 -12.79 12.21 0.84
C ARG A 174 -13.19 13.11 2.00
N LYS A 175 -13.61 12.55 3.14
CA LYS A 175 -13.95 13.35 4.32
C LYS A 175 -12.73 14.16 4.78
N ILE A 176 -11.57 13.52 4.90
CA ILE A 176 -10.31 14.15 5.32
C ILE A 176 -9.90 15.24 4.32
N ALA A 177 -9.82 14.90 3.03
CA ALA A 177 -9.41 15.83 1.98
C ALA A 177 -10.38 17.02 1.79
N SER A 178 -11.64 16.90 2.22
CA SER A 178 -12.63 17.97 2.13
C SER A 178 -12.58 19.01 3.27
N ILE A 179 -11.77 18.79 4.30
CA ILE A 179 -11.69 19.68 5.46
C ILE A 179 -11.08 21.02 5.03
N SER A 180 -11.89 22.09 5.10
CA SER A 180 -11.48 23.42 4.65
C SER A 180 -10.77 24.23 5.75
N ASN A 181 -10.99 23.89 7.02
CA ASN A 181 -10.33 24.57 8.15
C ASN A 181 -8.89 24.02 8.30
N PRO A 182 -7.83 24.83 8.14
CA PRO A 182 -6.46 24.35 8.19
C PRO A 182 -6.08 23.68 9.51
N LYS A 183 -6.63 24.13 10.65
CA LYS A 183 -6.34 23.53 11.96
C LYS A 183 -6.99 22.16 12.11
N GLU A 184 -8.24 22.02 11.65
CA GLU A 184 -8.93 20.73 11.67
C GLU A 184 -8.30 19.75 10.69
N LEU A 185 -7.87 20.23 9.52
CA LEU A 185 -7.15 19.42 8.54
C LEU A 185 -5.83 18.93 9.15
N GLU A 186 -5.05 19.82 9.76
CA GLU A 186 -3.80 19.47 10.43
C GLU A 186 -4.01 18.37 11.49
N THR A 187 -5.02 18.51 12.35
CA THR A 187 -5.37 17.46 13.32
C THR A 187 -5.73 16.16 12.63
N ALA A 188 -6.59 16.19 11.60
CA ALA A 188 -6.99 14.98 10.87
C ALA A 188 -5.81 14.31 10.14
N LEU A 189 -4.83 15.07 9.65
CA LEU A 189 -3.64 14.51 9.01
C LEU A 189 -2.67 13.89 10.02
N ILE A 190 -2.53 14.49 11.22
CA ILE A 190 -1.77 13.90 12.33
C ILE A 190 -2.43 12.59 12.76
N ASP A 191 -3.74 12.61 13.02
CA ASP A 191 -4.50 11.42 13.40
C ASP A 191 -4.39 10.32 12.33
N LEU A 192 -4.48 10.70 11.04
CA LEU A 192 -4.29 9.75 9.94
C LEU A 192 -2.89 9.16 9.95
N ALA A 193 -1.84 9.97 10.11
CA ALA A 193 -0.45 9.52 10.11
C ALA A 193 -0.14 8.55 11.26
N ASP A 194 -0.84 8.63 12.39
CA ASP A 194 -0.70 7.68 13.51
C ASP A 194 -1.13 6.25 13.12
N HIS A 195 -1.93 6.12 12.06
CA HIS A 195 -2.37 4.84 11.52
C HIS A 195 -1.43 4.24 10.45
N VAL A 196 -0.24 4.81 10.19
CA VAL A 196 0.65 4.40 9.09
C VAL A 196 1.09 2.93 9.16
N PHE A 197 1.10 2.33 10.35
CA PHE A 197 1.43 0.92 10.58
C PHE A 197 0.21 -0.01 10.53
N GLU A 198 -1.01 0.52 10.43
CA GLU A 198 -2.23 -0.27 10.39
C GLU A 198 -2.63 -0.60 8.94
N LYS A 199 -2.48 -1.88 8.56
CA LYS A 199 -2.77 -2.37 7.19
C LYS A 199 -4.13 -1.95 6.63
N ARG A 200 -5.16 -1.82 7.46
CA ARG A 200 -6.51 -1.45 7.01
C ARG A 200 -6.57 -0.01 6.47
N TRP A 201 -5.69 0.87 6.91
CA TRP A 201 -5.67 2.28 6.49
C TRP A 201 -4.91 2.47 5.18
N LYS A 202 -4.28 1.43 4.64
CA LYS A 202 -3.49 1.47 3.41
C LYS A 202 -4.22 2.20 2.28
N GLU A 203 -5.44 1.77 1.94
CA GLU A 203 -6.20 2.37 0.83
C GLU A 203 -6.61 3.82 1.16
N VAL A 204 -6.91 4.13 2.43
CA VAL A 204 -7.24 5.50 2.85
C VAL A 204 -6.04 6.42 2.66
N PHE A 205 -4.82 5.99 2.97
CA PHE A 205 -3.61 6.79 2.70
C PHE A 205 -3.41 7.06 1.22
N LEU A 206 -3.47 6.00 0.38
CA LEU A 206 -3.30 6.11 -1.06
C LEU A 206 -4.33 7.09 -1.67
N LEU A 207 -5.59 6.95 -1.27
CA LEU A 207 -6.67 7.82 -1.76
C LEU A 207 -6.56 9.24 -1.19
N THR A 208 -6.18 9.42 0.07
CA THR A 208 -6.05 10.75 0.66
C THR A 208 -4.89 11.51 0.03
N ALA A 209 -3.76 10.84 -0.23
CA ALA A 209 -2.62 11.45 -0.91
C ALA A 209 -2.99 11.99 -2.29
N THR A 210 -3.77 11.26 -3.09
CA THR A 210 -4.19 11.73 -4.43
C THR A 210 -5.28 12.80 -4.38
N LEU A 211 -6.11 12.80 -3.34
CA LEU A 211 -7.19 13.78 -3.16
C LEU A 211 -6.72 15.12 -2.58
N LEU A 212 -5.54 15.17 -1.95
CA LEU A 212 -4.93 16.39 -1.41
C LEU A 212 -4.12 17.11 -2.49
N GLU A 213 -4.15 18.44 -2.45
CA GLU A 213 -3.37 19.30 -3.35
C GLU A 213 -2.87 20.54 -2.58
N PRO A 214 -1.61 20.54 -2.06
CA PRO A 214 -0.61 19.47 -2.10
C PRO A 214 -0.75 18.40 -1.01
N ALA A 215 -0.18 17.22 -1.26
CA ALA A 215 -0.10 16.10 -0.31
C ALA A 215 1.13 16.16 0.63
N ASP A 216 2.00 17.16 0.45
CA ASP A 216 3.24 17.39 1.20
C ASP A 216 3.11 17.10 2.70
N ARG A 217 2.13 17.74 3.35
CA ARG A 217 1.97 17.64 4.81
C ARG A 217 1.69 16.21 5.28
N LEU A 218 0.82 15.48 4.57
CA LEU A 218 0.49 14.10 4.90
C LEU A 218 1.74 13.20 4.78
N LEU A 219 2.49 13.34 3.68
CA LEU A 219 3.64 12.48 3.42
C LEU A 219 4.80 12.77 4.39
N SER A 220 5.03 14.04 4.75
CA SER A 220 6.00 14.40 5.79
C SER A 220 5.60 13.85 7.16
N LEU A 221 4.31 13.87 7.52
CA LEU A 221 3.82 13.28 8.78
C LEU A 221 3.98 11.76 8.79
N MET A 222 3.64 11.08 7.67
CA MET A 222 3.90 9.64 7.51
C MET A 222 5.38 9.33 7.69
N LYS A 223 6.28 10.06 7.02
CA LYS A 223 7.73 9.87 7.11
C LYS A 223 8.23 10.05 8.55
N ARG A 224 7.80 11.12 9.22
CA ARG A 224 8.15 11.39 10.63
C ARG A 224 7.73 10.24 11.54
N ASN A 225 6.49 9.77 11.45
CA ASN A 225 5.99 8.65 12.25
C ASN A 225 6.76 7.35 11.95
N ILE A 226 7.06 7.10 10.67
CA ILE A 226 7.89 5.97 10.23
C ILE A 226 9.28 6.01 10.86
N ASP A 227 9.97 7.14 10.81
CA ASP A 227 11.33 7.25 11.33
C ASP A 227 11.39 7.17 12.86
N GLN A 228 10.44 7.82 13.53
CA GLN A 228 10.34 7.79 15.00
C GLN A 228 10.08 6.38 15.53
N PHE A 229 9.43 5.52 14.75
CA PHE A 229 9.07 4.16 15.15
C PHE A 229 10.24 3.31 15.62
N LEU A 230 11.42 3.49 15.01
CA LEU A 230 12.63 2.75 15.38
C LEU A 230 13.61 3.58 16.23
N ALA A 231 13.30 4.83 16.58
CA ALA A 231 14.26 5.77 17.18
C ALA A 231 14.86 5.27 18.50
N ASN A 232 14.07 4.56 19.31
CA ASN A 232 14.49 4.06 20.62
C ASN A 232 15.11 2.64 20.56
N GLU A 233 15.16 1.99 19.40
CA GLU A 233 15.67 0.64 19.23
C GLU A 233 17.16 0.66 18.82
N THR A 234 18.07 0.74 19.80
CA THR A 234 19.51 0.92 19.55
C THR A 234 20.10 -0.05 18.52
N ARG A 235 19.78 -1.35 18.62
CA ARG A 235 20.28 -2.35 17.66
C ARG A 235 19.72 -2.16 16.24
N LEU A 236 18.48 -1.71 16.12
CA LEU A 236 17.88 -1.43 14.81
C LEU A 236 18.46 -0.13 14.24
N GLN A 237 18.80 0.84 15.08
CA GLN A 237 19.53 2.05 14.66
C GLN A 237 20.95 1.73 14.18
N GLU A 238 21.68 0.85 14.87
CA GLU A 238 22.98 0.33 14.40
C GLU A 238 22.87 -0.36 13.03
N TYR A 239 21.78 -1.10 12.81
CA TYR A 239 21.49 -1.69 11.51
C TYR A 239 21.26 -0.64 10.43
N LEU A 240 20.47 0.41 10.71
CA LEU A 240 20.24 1.51 9.76
C LEU A 240 21.53 2.30 9.46
N VAL A 241 22.39 2.50 10.46
CA VAL A 241 23.74 3.05 10.26
C VAL A 241 24.53 2.19 9.28
N TRP A 242 24.54 0.87 9.47
CA TRP A 242 25.21 -0.03 8.52
C TRP A 242 24.57 0.01 7.13
N VAL A 243 23.24 0.06 7.01
CA VAL A 243 22.54 0.19 5.72
C VAL A 243 22.98 1.47 5.01
N ARG A 244 23.00 2.61 5.71
CA ARG A 244 23.47 3.89 5.19
C ARG A 244 24.92 3.80 4.70
N ASP A 245 25.83 3.36 5.56
CA ASP A 245 27.26 3.30 5.26
C ASP A 245 27.54 2.35 4.09
N LYS A 246 26.86 1.20 4.07
CA LYS A 246 27.00 0.23 2.99
C LYS A 246 26.47 0.79 1.67
N SER A 247 25.33 1.47 1.69
CA SER A 247 24.75 2.08 0.48
C SER A 247 25.65 3.18 -0.09
N ASN A 248 26.24 4.02 0.77
CA ASN A 248 27.17 5.07 0.36
C ASN A 248 28.51 4.52 -0.17
N SER A 249 28.88 3.29 0.18
CA SER A 249 30.10 2.64 -0.32
C SER A 249 29.99 2.09 -1.75
N VAL A 250 28.80 2.12 -2.34
CA VAL A 250 28.52 1.51 -3.64
C VAL A 250 28.31 2.60 -4.68
N GLU A 251 29.12 2.55 -5.74
CA GLU A 251 28.89 3.35 -6.94
C GLU A 251 27.86 2.64 -7.83
N ALA A 252 26.70 3.26 -8.00
CA ALA A 252 25.58 2.74 -8.77
C ALA A 252 24.80 3.89 -9.41
N ASP A 253 24.26 3.68 -10.61
CA ASP A 253 23.45 4.68 -11.33
C ASP A 253 22.02 4.82 -10.75
N GLN A 254 21.63 3.93 -9.83
CA GLN A 254 20.33 3.94 -9.16
C GLN A 254 20.25 5.02 -8.08
N LYS A 255 19.02 5.49 -7.80
CA LYS A 255 18.75 6.39 -6.66
C LYS A 255 19.22 5.74 -5.35
N ILE A 256 19.81 6.55 -4.46
CA ILE A 256 20.37 6.06 -3.19
C ILE A 256 19.31 5.38 -2.30
N ALA A 257 18.06 5.85 -2.35
CA ALA A 257 16.91 5.23 -1.69
C ALA A 257 16.74 3.74 -2.03
N ALA A 258 16.85 3.40 -3.32
CA ALA A 258 16.70 2.02 -3.81
C ALA A 258 17.88 1.14 -3.36
N ILE A 259 19.09 1.72 -3.30
CA ILE A 259 20.27 1.02 -2.78
C ILE A 259 20.11 0.72 -1.29
N ARG A 260 19.59 1.68 -0.50
CA ARG A 260 19.30 1.48 0.92
C ARG A 260 18.19 0.48 1.15
N GLU A 261 17.09 0.54 0.40
CA GLU A 261 16.03 -0.47 0.47
C GLU A 261 16.61 -1.87 0.19
N PHE A 262 17.47 -2.00 -0.82
CA PHE A 262 18.13 -3.25 -1.15
C PHE A 262 18.93 -3.80 0.04
N TYR A 263 19.85 -3.02 0.62
CA TYR A 263 20.65 -3.48 1.76
C TYR A 263 19.83 -3.67 3.04
N TYR A 264 18.79 -2.87 3.25
CA TYR A 264 17.84 -3.06 4.33
C TYR A 264 17.12 -4.40 4.20
N SER A 265 16.69 -4.75 2.98
CA SER A 265 16.00 -6.02 2.71
C SER A 265 16.93 -7.23 2.77
N LEU A 266 18.26 -7.04 2.82
CA LEU A 266 19.25 -8.12 2.81
C LEU A 266 19.09 -9.09 3.99
N HIS A 267 18.54 -8.63 5.11
CA HIS A 267 18.36 -9.47 6.29
C HIS A 267 17.44 -10.67 5.98
N PRO A 268 17.85 -11.92 6.31
CA PRO A 268 17.15 -13.13 5.89
C PRO A 268 15.68 -13.20 6.28
N SER A 269 15.35 -12.64 7.46
CA SER A 269 14.01 -12.72 8.02
C SER A 269 13.01 -11.70 7.44
N LEU A 270 13.43 -10.83 6.51
CA LEU A 270 12.58 -9.77 5.92
C LEU A 270 11.91 -10.14 4.59
N ASP A 271 11.94 -11.44 4.26
CA ASP A 271 11.35 -12.12 3.09
C ASP A 271 10.26 -11.30 2.36
N HIS A 272 10.60 -10.77 1.18
CA HIS A 272 9.69 -10.09 0.24
C HIS A 272 10.19 -10.28 -1.19
N ASP A 273 9.24 -10.33 -2.14
CA ASP A 273 9.44 -10.33 -3.60
C ASP A 273 10.46 -9.26 -4.02
N ARG A 274 11.65 -9.70 -4.44
CA ARG A 274 12.76 -8.80 -4.83
C ARG A 274 12.82 -8.69 -6.35
N ASN A 275 12.40 -7.54 -6.87
CA ASN A 275 12.52 -7.17 -8.27
C ASN A 275 13.39 -5.90 -8.41
N PHE A 276 14.70 -5.98 -8.15
CA PHE A 276 15.66 -4.99 -8.63
C PHE A 276 17.06 -5.63 -8.80
N SER A 277 17.72 -5.32 -9.92
CA SER A 277 18.94 -5.97 -10.41
C SER A 277 20.22 -5.30 -9.89
N LEU A 278 20.85 -5.91 -8.88
CA LEU A 278 22.25 -5.67 -8.47
C LEU A 278 22.98 -7.02 -8.44
N TYR A 279 23.33 -7.50 -9.62
CA TYR A 279 23.61 -8.91 -9.97
C TYR A 279 24.75 -9.62 -9.22
N LEU A 280 25.57 -8.97 -8.38
CA LEU A 280 26.64 -9.64 -7.63
C LEU A 280 26.32 -9.74 -6.14
N ASP A 281 25.96 -8.62 -5.53
CA ASP A 281 25.59 -8.56 -4.11
C ASP A 281 24.22 -9.24 -3.88
N LEU A 282 23.28 -9.16 -4.84
CA LEU A 282 21.98 -9.84 -4.77
C LEU A 282 22.14 -11.37 -4.75
N TYR A 283 22.99 -11.94 -5.62
CA TYR A 283 23.13 -13.38 -5.72
C TYR A 283 23.82 -14.00 -4.49
N LEU A 284 24.86 -13.36 -3.98
CA LEU A 284 25.58 -13.83 -2.79
C LEU A 284 24.80 -13.54 -1.49
N SER A 285 23.96 -12.50 -1.46
CA SER A 285 23.09 -12.22 -0.30
C SER A 285 21.84 -13.09 -0.23
N LEU A 286 21.19 -13.39 -1.37
CA LEU A 286 20.13 -14.40 -1.46
C LEU A 286 20.60 -15.72 -0.86
N TYR A 287 21.86 -16.06 -1.09
CA TYR A 287 22.47 -17.26 -0.56
C TYR A 287 22.74 -17.20 0.97
N LEU A 288 23.23 -16.06 1.49
CA LEU A 288 23.38 -15.85 2.93
C LEU A 288 22.05 -15.88 3.69
N SER A 289 20.94 -15.59 3.00
CA SER A 289 19.60 -15.60 3.57
C SER A 289 18.88 -16.94 3.61
N CYS A 290 19.40 -17.98 2.96
CA CYS A 290 18.80 -19.29 3.03
C CYS A 290 19.03 -19.93 4.41
N ASP A 291 17.98 -19.95 5.24
CA ASP A 291 17.94 -20.74 6.46
C ASP A 291 17.67 -22.21 6.10
N PHE A 292 18.55 -23.13 6.50
CA PHE A 292 18.50 -24.54 6.10
C PHE A 292 17.54 -25.30 7.01
N SER A 293 16.25 -24.95 6.97
CA SER A 293 15.21 -25.72 7.64
C SER A 293 14.56 -26.71 6.65
N GLN A 294 14.96 -27.96 6.82
CA GLN A 294 14.29 -29.23 6.46
C GLN A 294 13.78 -29.56 5.05
N ASP A 295 13.96 -28.72 4.04
CA ASP A 295 13.97 -29.20 2.66
C ASP A 295 15.07 -28.47 1.89
N ILE A 296 16.08 -29.22 1.42
CA ILE A 296 17.14 -28.66 0.56
C ILE A 296 16.46 -28.21 -0.71
N ASN A 297 16.15 -26.92 -0.76
CA ASN A 297 15.51 -26.23 -1.86
C ASN A 297 16.20 -26.65 -3.16
N LEU A 298 15.43 -27.10 -4.18
CA LEU A 298 15.97 -27.64 -5.44
C LEU A 298 16.97 -26.69 -6.13
N LYS A 299 16.85 -25.38 -5.90
CA LYS A 299 17.77 -24.34 -6.41
C LYS A 299 19.18 -24.38 -5.76
N LEU A 300 19.32 -24.90 -4.54
CA LEU A 300 20.61 -24.96 -3.81
C LEU A 300 21.52 -26.10 -4.26
N LEU A 301 21.00 -27.07 -5.03
CA LEU A 301 21.77 -28.22 -5.52
C LEU A 301 22.68 -27.87 -6.71
N ASP A 302 22.63 -26.63 -7.19
CA ASP A 302 23.38 -26.18 -8.36
C ASP A 302 23.77 -24.69 -8.27
N LEU A 303 24.63 -24.37 -7.29
CA LEU A 303 25.16 -23.01 -7.07
C LEU A 303 26.33 -22.66 -7.98
N SER A 304 26.87 -23.63 -8.71
CA SER A 304 28.05 -23.44 -9.54
C SER A 304 27.86 -22.32 -10.58
N PRO A 305 26.71 -22.16 -11.27
CA PRO A 305 26.50 -21.07 -12.22
C PRO A 305 26.53 -19.68 -11.56
N ASP A 306 25.87 -19.53 -10.41
CA ASP A 306 25.77 -18.25 -9.71
C ASP A 306 27.14 -17.83 -9.14
N LEU A 307 27.87 -18.79 -8.56
CA LEU A 307 29.22 -18.55 -8.04
C LEU A 307 30.23 -18.30 -9.17
N ASN A 308 30.12 -18.98 -10.30
CA ASN A 308 30.92 -18.71 -11.50
C ASN A 308 30.72 -17.29 -12.02
N SER A 309 29.46 -16.87 -12.12
CA SER A 309 29.11 -15.51 -12.49
C SER A 309 29.72 -14.52 -11.48
N ALA A 310 29.59 -14.82 -10.18
CA ALA A 310 30.14 -13.97 -9.14
C ALA A 310 31.67 -13.83 -9.22
N ILE A 311 32.39 -14.93 -9.44
CA ILE A 311 33.84 -14.96 -9.62
C ILE A 311 34.25 -14.11 -10.83
N LYS A 312 33.53 -14.25 -11.96
CA LYS A 312 33.81 -13.51 -13.20
C LYS A 312 33.71 -12.00 -13.01
N HIS A 313 32.74 -11.54 -12.23
CA HIS A 313 32.48 -10.13 -11.99
C HIS A 313 33.15 -9.57 -10.71
N CYS A 314 33.82 -10.40 -9.91
CA CYS A 314 34.48 -9.97 -8.69
C CYS A 314 35.78 -9.20 -8.99
N LEU A 315 35.80 -7.88 -8.78
CA LEU A 315 36.99 -7.03 -8.98
C LEU A 315 38.08 -7.24 -7.91
N ASP A 316 37.69 -7.62 -6.69
CA ASP A 316 38.63 -7.86 -5.59
C ASP A 316 39.33 -9.21 -5.79
N ARG A 317 40.65 -9.16 -5.98
CA ARG A 317 41.47 -10.34 -6.23
C ARG A 317 41.42 -11.35 -5.09
N LYS A 318 41.54 -10.90 -3.83
CA LYS A 318 41.57 -11.80 -2.67
C LYS A 318 40.21 -12.46 -2.48
N LEU A 319 39.13 -11.70 -2.67
CA LEU A 319 37.80 -12.28 -2.64
C LEU A 319 37.59 -13.28 -3.77
N ARG A 320 38.04 -12.97 -4.99
CA ARG A 320 37.94 -13.87 -6.15
C ARG A 320 38.64 -15.21 -5.89
N GLU A 321 39.83 -15.18 -5.30
CA GLU A 321 40.60 -16.38 -4.93
C GLU A 321 39.82 -17.26 -3.92
N ILE A 322 39.20 -16.65 -2.91
CA ILE A 322 38.37 -17.38 -1.92
C ILE A 322 37.11 -17.95 -2.58
N LEU A 323 36.44 -17.19 -3.44
CA LEU A 323 35.25 -17.68 -4.16
C LEU A 323 35.59 -18.84 -5.09
N GLN A 324 36.76 -18.82 -5.74
CA GLN A 324 37.26 -19.95 -6.55
C GLN A 324 37.54 -21.19 -5.71
N GLN A 325 38.12 -21.04 -4.52
CA GLN A 325 38.32 -22.16 -3.60
C GLN A 325 36.98 -22.77 -3.16
N LEU A 326 36.02 -21.93 -2.77
CA LEU A 326 34.67 -22.36 -2.41
C LEU A 326 33.95 -23.05 -3.57
N GLN A 327 34.16 -22.56 -4.80
CA GLN A 327 33.62 -23.19 -5.99
C GLN A 327 34.15 -24.60 -6.22
N GLN A 328 35.46 -24.81 -6.04
CA GLN A 328 36.09 -26.12 -6.21
C GLN A 328 35.64 -27.15 -5.17
N GLN A 329 35.13 -26.70 -4.01
CA GLN A 329 34.58 -27.58 -2.99
C GLN A 329 33.17 -28.10 -3.32
N LEU A 330 32.43 -27.42 -4.19
CA LEU A 330 31.06 -27.80 -4.54
C LEU A 330 31.03 -29.14 -5.29
N PRO A 331 30.01 -29.99 -5.07
CA PRO A 331 29.84 -31.23 -5.81
C PRO A 331 29.58 -30.94 -7.30
N ASP A 332 30.16 -31.76 -8.18
CA ASP A 332 29.94 -31.71 -9.62
C ASP A 332 28.46 -31.64 -10.00
N ARG A 333 28.20 -30.91 -11.08
CA ARG A 333 26.85 -30.63 -11.57
C ARG A 333 26.07 -31.90 -11.92
N ASP A 334 26.78 -32.91 -12.42
CA ASP A 334 26.20 -34.15 -12.91
C ASP A 334 26.07 -35.24 -11.83
N LEU A 335 26.47 -34.95 -10.58
CA LEU A 335 26.30 -35.89 -9.47
C LEU A 335 24.83 -36.12 -9.12
N ASP A 336 24.54 -37.33 -8.66
CA ASP A 336 23.23 -37.72 -8.17
C ASP A 336 22.74 -36.78 -7.04
N ARG A 337 21.42 -36.52 -7.06
CA ARG A 337 20.77 -35.59 -6.14
C ARG A 337 21.00 -35.96 -4.68
N GLU A 338 21.02 -37.24 -4.36
CA GLU A 338 21.13 -37.72 -2.99
C GLU A 338 22.57 -37.63 -2.47
N ILE A 339 23.55 -37.77 -3.36
CA ILE A 339 24.95 -37.47 -3.05
C ILE A 339 25.13 -35.98 -2.76
N LYS A 340 24.53 -35.09 -3.56
CA LYS A 340 24.56 -33.64 -3.32
C LYS A 340 23.90 -33.27 -1.99
N LYS A 341 22.75 -33.87 -1.66
CA LYS A 341 22.11 -33.66 -0.35
C LYS A 341 23.03 -34.08 0.80
N GLN A 342 23.69 -35.22 0.67
CA GLN A 342 24.60 -35.72 1.70
C GLN A 342 25.83 -34.81 1.85
N TRP A 343 26.35 -34.26 0.75
CA TRP A 343 27.42 -33.26 0.79
C TRP A 343 26.97 -31.99 1.52
N TRP A 344 25.79 -31.46 1.21
CA TRP A 344 25.24 -30.28 1.89
C TRP A 344 25.02 -30.51 3.40
N LYS A 345 24.59 -31.72 3.77
CA LYS A 345 24.42 -32.10 5.17
C LYS A 345 25.74 -32.13 5.94
N ASN A 346 26.82 -32.58 5.30
CA ASN A 346 28.12 -32.76 5.95
C ASN A 346 29.01 -31.50 5.89
N ASN A 347 29.00 -30.78 4.78
CA ASN A 347 29.94 -29.68 4.50
C ASN A 347 29.27 -28.30 4.42
N GLY A 348 27.95 -28.25 4.25
CA GLY A 348 27.23 -27.01 3.95
C GLY A 348 27.33 -25.95 5.03
N ALA A 349 27.34 -26.33 6.31
CA ALA A 349 27.50 -25.39 7.42
C ALA A 349 28.86 -24.68 7.39
N THR A 350 29.94 -25.44 7.22
CA THR A 350 31.31 -24.92 7.12
C THR A 350 31.47 -24.05 5.89
N TRP A 351 31.04 -24.54 4.72
CA TRP A 351 31.11 -23.80 3.45
C TRP A 351 30.38 -22.45 3.53
N LYS A 352 29.19 -22.43 4.14
CA LYS A 352 28.43 -21.18 4.36
C LYS A 352 29.17 -20.21 5.25
N ASN A 353 29.77 -20.69 6.33
CA ASN A 353 30.49 -19.83 7.24
C ASN A 353 31.73 -19.24 6.55
N GLU A 354 32.48 -20.02 5.78
CA GLU A 354 33.61 -19.54 4.97
C GLU A 354 33.18 -18.46 3.97
N LEU A 355 32.10 -18.70 3.22
CA LEU A 355 31.53 -17.72 2.31
C LEU A 355 31.12 -16.44 3.07
N ARG A 356 30.43 -16.58 4.21
CA ARG A 356 29.98 -15.45 5.03
C ARG A 356 31.15 -14.63 5.54
N GLN A 357 32.21 -15.25 6.06
CA GLN A 357 33.39 -14.53 6.52
C GLN A 357 34.06 -13.76 5.37
N ALA A 358 34.11 -14.34 4.17
CA ALA A 358 34.58 -13.64 2.99
C ALA A 358 33.68 -12.44 2.63
N MET A 359 32.36 -12.63 2.65
CA MET A 359 31.41 -11.55 2.38
C MET A 359 31.48 -10.41 3.40
N ILE A 360 31.58 -10.73 4.69
CA ILE A 360 31.75 -9.73 5.75
C ILE A 360 33.04 -8.95 5.52
N LYS A 361 34.15 -9.65 5.29
CA LYS A 361 35.48 -9.03 5.17
C LYS A 361 35.65 -8.16 3.93
N TYR A 362 35.19 -8.61 2.77
CA TYR A 362 35.48 -7.96 1.48
C TYR A 362 34.29 -7.20 0.89
N ARG A 363 33.08 -7.40 1.42
CA ARG A 363 31.86 -6.73 0.93
C ARG A 363 31.08 -6.02 2.04
N ASN A 364 31.43 -6.23 3.32
CA ASN A 364 30.69 -5.69 4.47
C ASN A 364 29.22 -6.12 4.47
N ILE A 365 28.92 -7.37 4.07
CA ILE A 365 27.56 -7.94 4.05
C ILE A 365 27.54 -9.31 4.73
N GLY A 366 26.37 -9.74 5.21
CA GLY A 366 26.19 -11.06 5.83
C GLY A 366 26.42 -11.11 7.34
N HIS A 367 26.39 -9.95 8.01
CA HIS A 367 26.50 -9.83 9.46
C HIS A 367 25.37 -10.56 10.19
N GLU A 368 25.70 -11.19 11.31
CA GLU A 368 24.72 -11.80 12.21
C GLU A 368 24.28 -10.78 13.26
N TRP A 369 23.20 -10.08 12.97
CA TRP A 369 22.65 -9.05 13.85
C TRP A 369 21.99 -9.59 15.12
N ASN A 370 21.67 -10.90 15.15
CA ASN A 370 21.06 -11.58 16.29
C ASN A 370 19.82 -10.86 16.83
N PHE A 371 18.97 -10.39 15.92
CA PHE A 371 17.69 -9.78 16.27
C PHE A 371 16.76 -10.81 16.91
N ASN A 372 16.05 -10.39 17.95
CA ASN A 372 14.96 -11.20 18.49
C ASN A 372 13.71 -11.13 17.59
N GLN A 373 12.72 -11.98 17.85
CA GLN A 373 11.49 -12.02 17.04
C GLN A 373 10.72 -10.68 17.02
N GLN A 374 10.71 -9.95 18.14
CA GLN A 374 10.06 -8.64 18.22
C GLN A 374 10.77 -7.62 17.30
N GLN A 375 12.10 -7.60 17.31
CA GLN A 375 12.91 -6.72 16.46
C GLN A 375 12.72 -7.03 14.96
N ILE A 376 12.64 -8.31 14.60
CA ILE A 376 12.33 -8.72 13.22
C ILE A 376 10.95 -8.20 12.80
N GLU A 377 9.95 -8.28 13.68
CA GLU A 377 8.60 -7.79 13.40
C GLU A 377 8.57 -6.26 13.27
N LEU A 378 9.30 -5.53 14.11
CA LEU A 378 9.47 -4.08 13.97
C LEU A 378 10.10 -3.71 12.62
N LEU A 379 11.14 -4.42 12.17
CA LEU A 379 11.76 -4.19 10.87
C LEU A 379 10.79 -4.47 9.70
N LYS A 380 9.91 -5.48 9.82
CA LYS A 380 8.88 -5.77 8.81
C LYS A 380 7.84 -4.65 8.75
N GLN A 381 7.40 -4.14 9.90
CA GLN A 381 6.44 -3.05 9.98
C GLN A 381 7.04 -1.76 9.42
N TYR A 382 8.29 -1.43 9.78
CA TYR A 382 9.03 -0.30 9.23
C TYR A 382 9.17 -0.39 7.71
N LEU A 383 9.51 -1.56 7.17
CA LEU A 383 9.58 -1.78 5.71
C LEU A 383 8.22 -1.59 5.04
N THR A 384 7.17 -2.17 5.62
CA THR A 384 5.82 -2.10 5.06
C THR A 384 5.31 -0.66 5.03
N ALA A 385 5.59 0.12 6.07
CA ALA A 385 5.21 1.52 6.15
C ALA A 385 6.00 2.39 5.16
N ASN A 386 7.32 2.17 5.00
CA ASN A 386 8.11 2.84 3.96
C ASN A 386 7.62 2.50 2.54
N LYS A 387 7.22 1.24 2.29
CA LYS A 387 6.60 0.86 1.01
C LYS A 387 5.29 1.59 0.77
N LEU A 388 4.42 1.71 1.79
CA LEU A 388 3.20 2.50 1.67
C LEU A 388 3.49 3.98 1.37
N LEU A 389 4.46 4.58 2.06
CA LEU A 389 4.90 5.96 1.79
C LEU A 389 5.37 6.12 0.33
N MET A 390 6.16 5.17 -0.17
CA MET A 390 6.62 5.17 -1.56
C MET A 390 5.49 4.92 -2.57
N GLU A 391 4.52 4.05 -2.24
CA GLU A 391 3.32 3.87 -3.06
C GLU A 391 2.50 5.17 -3.13
N CYS A 392 2.37 5.92 -2.03
CA CYS A 392 1.76 7.24 -2.04
C CYS A 392 2.56 8.22 -2.91
N LEU A 393 3.88 8.33 -2.71
CA LEU A 393 4.73 9.24 -3.49
C LEU A 393 4.72 8.93 -5.00
N ASN A 394 4.61 7.67 -5.38
CA ASN A 394 4.57 7.23 -6.77
C ASN A 394 3.16 7.21 -7.37
N SER A 395 2.13 7.57 -6.59
CA SER A 395 0.79 7.80 -7.11
C SER A 395 0.70 9.13 -7.86
N GLU A 396 -0.43 9.39 -8.51
CA GLU A 396 -0.73 10.66 -9.21
C GLU A 396 -0.96 11.85 -8.24
N CYS A 397 -0.47 11.77 -7.00
CA CYS A 397 -0.58 12.86 -6.03
C CYS A 397 0.32 14.05 -6.39
N TYR A 398 -0.18 15.26 -6.13
CA TYR A 398 0.64 16.46 -6.24
C TYR A 398 1.49 16.64 -4.98
N VAL A 399 2.81 16.55 -5.14
CA VAL A 399 3.81 16.73 -4.09
C VAL A 399 4.90 17.66 -4.60
N SER A 400 5.32 18.61 -3.78
CA SER A 400 6.43 19.50 -4.12
C SER A 400 7.71 18.72 -4.36
N ARG A 401 8.58 19.27 -5.22
CA ARG A 401 9.84 18.63 -5.57
C ARG A 401 10.74 18.51 -4.34
N GLU A 402 10.74 19.55 -3.51
CA GLU A 402 11.51 19.65 -2.29
C GLU A 402 11.14 18.53 -1.31
N VAL A 403 9.84 18.34 -1.02
CA VAL A 403 9.37 17.28 -0.11
C VAL A 403 9.63 15.89 -0.70
N ARG A 404 9.48 15.73 -2.02
CA ARG A 404 9.80 14.45 -2.69
C ARG A 404 11.27 14.09 -2.55
N GLU A 405 12.18 15.02 -2.84
CA GLU A 405 13.62 14.82 -2.71
C GLU A 405 14.00 14.56 -1.24
N GLU A 406 13.45 15.33 -0.29
CA GLU A 406 13.69 15.13 1.14
C GLU A 406 13.27 13.73 1.62
N ILE A 407 12.08 13.26 1.23
CA ILE A 407 11.63 11.92 1.62
C ILE A 407 12.54 10.87 0.97
N GLU A 408 12.76 10.91 -0.35
CA GLU A 408 13.57 9.93 -1.06
C GLU A 408 15.00 9.85 -0.50
N ASP A 409 15.64 11.01 -0.25
CA ASP A 409 17.01 11.09 0.23
C ASP A 409 17.16 10.68 1.70
N SER A 410 16.07 10.62 2.47
CA SER A 410 16.07 10.24 3.89
C SER A 410 15.49 8.86 4.19
N LEU A 411 15.07 8.09 3.17
CA LEU A 411 14.59 6.72 3.36
C LEU A 411 15.68 5.80 3.93
N PHE A 412 15.27 4.98 4.90
CA PHE A 412 16.11 3.98 5.59
C PHE A 412 17.38 4.56 6.22
N LEU A 413 17.38 5.84 6.60
CA LEU A 413 18.46 6.44 7.38
C LEU A 413 18.26 6.19 8.89
N PRO A 414 19.35 6.15 9.67
CA PRO A 414 19.25 6.14 11.13
C PRO A 414 18.65 7.47 11.61
N PHE A 415 17.89 7.41 12.70
CA PHE A 415 17.14 8.55 13.22
C PHE A 415 18.02 9.75 13.58
N ALA A 416 19.26 9.51 14.02
CA ALA A 416 20.23 10.54 14.36
C ALA A 416 20.69 11.40 13.18
N ASP A 417 20.51 10.92 11.95
CA ASP A 417 20.87 11.64 10.72
C ASP A 417 19.71 12.48 10.16
N LEU A 418 18.53 12.38 10.78
CA LEU A 418 17.31 13.04 10.33
C LEU A 418 17.17 14.38 11.05
N ASN A 419 17.03 15.45 10.27
CA ASN A 419 16.85 16.80 10.79
C ASN A 419 15.37 17.05 11.13
N TYR A 420 14.91 16.45 12.21
CA TYR A 420 13.62 16.80 12.81
C TYR A 420 13.85 17.86 13.89
N ASP A 421 13.49 19.11 13.58
CA ASP A 421 13.43 20.20 14.55
C ASP A 421 12.39 19.94 15.67
#